data_AF-A0A9P6JM52-F1
#
_entry.id   AF-A0A9P6JM52-F1
#
_cell.length_a   1.000
_cell.length_b   1.000
_cell.length_c   1.000
_cell.angle_alpha   90.00
_cell.angle_beta   90.00
_cell.angle_gamma   90.00
#
_symmetry.space_group_name_H-M   'P 1'
#
loop_
_entity.id
_entity.type
_entity.pdbx_description
1 polymer ?
#
loop_
_entity_poly.entity_id
_entity_poly.type
_entity_poly.pdbx_seq_one_letter_code
_entity_poly.pdbx_strand_id
1 'polypeptide(L)'
;MDVLPAQASAVPCERVFSSSKETCTVRRSNIDAPLFERLQILKFSIKNDRLNFVDNLIAKPEDYTISGPLTQAAIEELKKTNDLEELEGLLRNSYV
;
A
#
# COMPACT_ATOMS: atom_id res chain seq x y z
N MET A 1 -19.78 -28.41 4.43
CA MET A 1 -20.81 -27.36 4.32
C MET A 1 -20.07 -26.08 3.99
N ASP A 2 -19.96 -25.76 2.70
CA ASP A 2 -19.34 -24.51 2.23
C ASP A 2 -20.42 -23.43 2.19
N VAL A 3 -20.53 -22.65 3.26
CA VAL A 3 -21.47 -21.54 3.35
C VAL A 3 -20.84 -20.34 2.64
N LEU A 4 -21.39 -19.96 1.49
CA LEU A 4 -20.98 -18.73 0.81
C LEU A 4 -21.28 -17.53 1.72
N PRO A 5 -20.37 -16.56 1.86
CA PRO A 5 -20.64 -15.34 2.59
C PRO A 5 -21.71 -14.53 1.85
N ALA A 6 -22.96 -14.71 2.25
CA ALA A 6 -24.08 -13.87 1.83
C ALA A 6 -24.26 -12.77 2.87
N GLN A 7 -24.22 -11.51 2.42
CA GLN A 7 -24.41 -10.37 3.30
C GLN A 7 -25.86 -10.36 3.82
N ALA A 8 -26.04 -10.63 5.12
CA ALA A 8 -27.36 -10.73 5.74
C ALA A 8 -28.05 -9.37 5.98
N SER A 9 -27.33 -8.26 5.82
CA SER A 9 -27.85 -6.90 6.09
C SER A 9 -27.39 -5.89 5.05
N ALA A 10 -28.18 -4.83 4.84
CA ALA A 10 -27.79 -3.71 3.97
C ALA A 10 -26.81 -2.71 4.64
N VAL A 11 -26.44 -2.96 5.91
CA VAL A 11 -25.61 -2.07 6.75
C VAL A 11 -24.24 -1.70 6.14
N PRO A 12 -23.55 -2.59 5.39
CA PRO A 12 -22.30 -2.22 4.72
C PRO A 12 -22.49 -1.07 3.72
N CYS A 13 -23.63 -1.05 3.02
CA CYS A 13 -23.98 0.03 2.10
C CYS A 13 -24.29 1.32 2.86
N GLU A 14 -24.97 1.26 4.00
CA GLU A 14 -25.25 2.44 4.85
C GLU A 14 -23.97 3.14 5.34
N ARG A 15 -22.94 2.37 5.69
CA ARG A 15 -21.64 2.94 6.08
C ARG A 15 -20.93 3.63 4.91
N VAL A 16 -21.03 3.07 3.71
CA VAL A 16 -20.51 3.68 2.49
C VAL A 16 -21.25 4.99 2.19
N PHE A 17 -22.59 4.96 2.22
CA PHE A 17 -23.44 6.13 1.94
C PHE A 17 -23.35 7.25 2.99
N SER A 18 -23.15 6.93 4.26
CA SER A 18 -22.94 7.97 5.29
C SER A 18 -21.62 8.71 5.08
N SER A 19 -20.58 8.01 4.61
CA SER A 19 -19.25 8.59 4.37
C SER A 19 -19.18 9.53 3.15
N SER A 20 -20.19 9.48 2.27
CA SER A 20 -20.31 10.31 1.06
C SER A 20 -21.14 11.57 1.23
N LYS A 21 -21.78 11.76 2.39
CA LYS A 21 -22.66 12.91 2.65
C LYS A 21 -21.97 14.25 2.34
N GLU A 22 -20.72 14.39 2.76
CA GLU A 22 -19.91 15.60 2.53
C GLU A 22 -19.69 15.88 1.04
N THR A 23 -19.30 14.87 0.28
CA THR A 23 -18.95 14.99 -1.14
C THR A 23 -20.16 15.06 -2.07
N CYS A 24 -21.31 14.52 -1.68
CA CYS A 24 -22.52 14.55 -2.50
C CYS A 24 -23.44 15.71 -2.18
N THR A 25 -23.67 15.99 -0.90
CA THR A 25 -24.75 16.90 -0.48
C THR A 25 -24.21 18.21 0.07
N VAL A 26 -23.21 18.18 0.95
CA VAL A 26 -22.72 19.38 1.65
C VAL A 26 -21.92 20.28 0.73
N ARG A 27 -21.08 19.70 -0.14
CA ARG A 27 -20.28 20.46 -1.11
C ARG A 27 -20.97 20.71 -2.45
N ARG A 28 -22.25 20.31 -2.61
CA ARG A 28 -23.03 20.40 -3.86
C ARG A 28 -22.20 20.05 -5.11
N SER A 29 -21.44 18.96 -5.06
CA SER A 29 -20.36 18.73 -6.04
C SER A 29 -20.82 18.39 -7.46
N ASN A 30 -22.12 18.50 -7.79
CA ASN A 30 -22.71 18.18 -9.11
C ASN A 30 -22.15 16.88 -9.71
N ILE A 31 -21.92 15.88 -8.85
CA ILE A 31 -21.42 14.58 -9.26
C ILE A 31 -22.63 13.76 -9.71
N ASP A 32 -22.57 13.26 -10.94
CA ASP A 32 -23.61 12.40 -11.49
C ASP A 32 -23.68 11.05 -10.75
N ALA A 33 -24.87 10.47 -10.66
CA ALA A 33 -25.13 9.26 -9.88
C ALA A 33 -24.24 8.04 -10.28
N PRO A 34 -24.00 7.77 -11.57
CA PRO A 34 -23.11 6.67 -11.99
C PRO A 34 -21.64 6.92 -11.63
N LEU A 35 -21.19 8.18 -11.69
CA LEU A 35 -19.82 8.52 -11.27
C LEU A 35 -19.67 8.35 -9.75
N PHE A 36 -20.69 8.76 -9.00
CA PHE A 36 -20.72 8.60 -7.56
C PHE A 36 -20.62 7.14 -7.12
N GLU A 37 -21.40 6.25 -7.75
CA GLU A 37 -21.36 4.81 -7.47
C GLU A 37 -19.95 4.23 -7.71
N ARG A 38 -19.34 4.56 -8.85
CA ARG A 38 -17.96 4.13 -9.18
C ARG A 38 -16.95 4.64 -8.15
N LEU A 39 -17.10 5.88 -7.68
CA LEU A 39 -16.22 6.45 -6.64
C LEU A 39 -16.38 5.74 -5.29
N GLN A 40 -17.61 5.36 -4.92
CA GLN A 40 -17.83 4.59 -3.69
C GLN A 40 -17.25 3.18 -3.77
N ILE A 41 -17.40 2.50 -4.92
CA ILE A 41 -16.78 1.19 -5.17
C ILE A 41 -15.25 1.30 -5.10
N LEU A 42 -14.66 2.31 -5.76
CA LEU A 42 -13.23 2.54 -5.76
C LEU A 42 -12.71 2.85 -4.35
N LYS A 43 -13.39 3.73 -3.60
CA LYS A 43 -13.07 4.05 -2.21
C LYS A 43 -13.08 2.80 -1.33
N PHE A 44 -14.07 1.94 -1.50
CA PHE A 44 -14.16 0.69 -0.73
C PHE A 44 -13.06 -0.30 -1.12
N SER A 45 -12.78 -0.45 -2.42
CA SER A 45 -11.69 -1.29 -2.92
C SER A 45 -10.35 -0.86 -2.34
N ILE A 46 -10.03 0.44 -2.38
CA ILE A 46 -8.80 1.02 -1.82
C ILE A 46 -8.75 0.90 -0.30
N LYS A 47 -9.89 0.84 0.40
CA LYS A 47 -9.93 0.62 1.84
C LYS A 47 -9.69 -0.85 2.22
N ASN A 48 -10.19 -1.77 1.39
CA ASN A 48 -10.07 -3.20 1.62
C ASN A 48 -8.68 -3.71 1.25
N ASP A 49 -8.10 -3.14 0.20
CA ASP A 49 -6.66 -3.18 -0.02
C ASP A 49 -6.04 -2.39 1.14
N ARG A 50 -5.35 -3.06 2.06
CA ARG A 50 -4.73 -2.34 3.19
C ARG A 50 -3.65 -1.45 2.62
N LEU A 51 -3.97 -0.17 2.36
CA LEU A 51 -3.01 0.85 1.96
C LEU A 51 -1.86 0.84 2.96
N ASN A 52 -0.77 0.18 2.59
CA ASN A 52 0.39 0.04 3.44
C ASN A 52 1.47 0.98 2.92
N PHE A 53 1.48 2.19 3.49
CA PHE A 53 2.50 3.19 3.20
C PHE A 53 3.86 2.87 3.83
N VAL A 54 3.91 1.85 4.69
CA VAL A 54 5.11 1.46 5.44
C VAL A 54 5.65 0.10 5.02
N ASP A 55 5.07 -0.57 4.02
CA ASP A 55 5.55 -1.88 3.55
C ASP A 55 7.02 -1.83 3.12
N ASN A 56 7.42 -0.72 2.47
CA ASN A 56 8.81 -0.47 2.07
C ASN A 56 9.71 -0.05 3.24
N LEU A 57 9.14 0.21 4.43
CA LEU A 57 9.84 0.56 5.66
C LEU A 57 9.87 -0.59 6.67
N ILE A 58 9.32 -1.76 6.31
CA ILE A 58 9.39 -2.95 7.14
C ILE A 58 10.84 -3.39 7.18
N ALA A 59 11.48 -3.10 8.30
CA ALA A 59 12.86 -3.47 8.53
C ALA A 59 12.96 -4.99 8.65
N LYS A 60 13.69 -5.61 7.72
CA LYS A 60 13.94 -7.05 7.78
C LYS A 60 15.19 -7.29 8.63
N PRO A 61 15.21 -8.35 9.46
CA PRO A 61 16.39 -8.66 10.27
C PRO A 61 17.63 -8.90 9.39
N GLU A 62 17.45 -9.32 8.14
CA GLU A 62 18.51 -9.47 7.15
C GLU A 62 19.17 -8.14 6.73
N ASP A 63 18.48 -7.00 6.86
CA ASP A 63 19.03 -5.69 6.48
C ASP A 63 20.01 -5.14 7.53
N TYR A 64 20.05 -5.72 8.73
CA TYR A 64 20.92 -5.31 9.84
C TYR A 64 22.17 -6.18 10.02
N THR A 65 22.38 -7.18 9.17
CA THR A 65 23.55 -8.06 9.31
C THR A 65 24.83 -7.34 8.87
N ILE A 66 25.78 -7.23 9.80
CA ILE A 66 27.09 -6.59 9.58
C ILE A 66 28.03 -7.50 8.74
N SER A 67 27.73 -8.79 8.66
CA SER A 67 28.49 -9.80 7.93
C SER A 67 27.53 -10.67 7.13
N GLY A 68 27.79 -10.82 5.83
CA GLY A 68 26.93 -11.59 4.92
C GLY A 68 26.85 -10.99 3.51
N PRO A 69 26.12 -11.65 2.60
CA PRO A 69 25.87 -11.13 1.26
C PRO A 69 25.03 -9.85 1.34
N LEU A 70 25.34 -8.88 0.48
CA LEU A 70 24.65 -7.60 0.44
C LEU A 70 23.18 -7.77 0.05
N THR A 71 22.26 -7.24 0.86
CA THR A 71 20.82 -7.35 0.60
C THR A 71 20.43 -6.54 -0.64
N GLN A 72 19.43 -7.02 -1.39
CA GLN A 72 18.92 -6.36 -2.60
C GLN A 72 18.46 -4.93 -2.34
N ALA A 73 17.88 -4.65 -1.16
CA ALA A 73 17.46 -3.32 -0.74
C ALA A 73 18.63 -2.33 -0.69
N ALA A 74 19.76 -2.72 -0.09
CA ALA A 74 20.97 -1.90 -0.01
C ALA A 74 21.57 -1.65 -1.41
N ILE A 75 21.54 -2.64 -2.30
CA ILE A 75 22.01 -2.49 -3.69
C ILE A 75 21.14 -1.48 -4.45
N GLU A 76 19.82 -1.56 -4.30
CA GLU A 76 18.89 -0.63 -4.95
C GLU A 76 19.02 0.79 -4.41
N GLU A 77 19.22 0.95 -3.10
CA GLU A 77 19.46 2.24 -2.47
C GLU A 77 20.75 2.89 -2.97
N LEU A 78 21.86 2.16 -2.98
CA LEU A 78 23.16 2.66 -3.48
C LEU A 78 23.13 2.98 -4.98
N LYS A 79 22.39 2.20 -5.77
CA LYS A 79 22.13 2.54 -7.19
C LYS A 79 21.33 3.82 -7.35
N LYS A 80 20.40 4.10 -6.43
CA LYS A 80 19.56 5.30 -6.46
C LYS A 80 20.32 6.54 -6.01
N THR A 81 21.24 6.42 -5.05
CA THR A 81 22.13 7.51 -4.64
C THR A 81 23.33 7.70 -5.58
N ASN A 82 23.56 6.73 -6.48
CA ASN A 82 24.67 6.69 -7.44
C ASN A 82 26.06 6.58 -6.76
N ASP A 83 26.09 6.02 -5.55
CA ASP A 83 27.31 5.77 -4.78
C ASP A 83 27.93 4.41 -5.15
N LEU A 84 28.52 4.36 -6.34
CA LEU A 84 29.10 3.13 -6.91
C LEU A 84 30.38 2.67 -6.19
N GLU A 85 31.15 3.61 -5.62
CA GLU A 85 32.38 3.30 -4.87
C GLU A 85 32.09 2.51 -3.59
N GLU A 86 31.04 2.89 -2.87
CA GLU A 86 30.62 2.19 -1.65
C GLU A 86 30.06 0.80 -1.98
N LEU A 87 29.28 0.68 -3.07
CA LEU A 87 28.80 -0.61 -3.57
C LEU A 87 29.96 -1.57 -3.93
N GLU A 88 30.99 -1.07 -4.61
CA GLU A 88 32.18 -1.85 -4.97
C GLU A 88 32.96 -2.30 -3.71
N GLY A 89 33.13 -1.40 -2.75
CA GLY A 89 33.78 -1.70 -1.47
C GLY A 89 33.04 -2.78 -0.67
N LEU A 90 31.71 -2.69 -0.61
CA LEU A 90 30.87 -3.68 0.08
C LEU A 90 30.89 -5.04 -0.62
N LEU A 91 30.83 -5.07 -1.95
CA LEU A 91 30.97 -6.30 -2.72
C LEU A 91 32.31 -6.97 -2.45
N ARG A 92 33.40 -6.20 -2.44
CA ARG A 92 34.75 -6.73 -2.21
C ARG A 92 34.93 -7.31 -0.80
N ASN A 93 34.32 -6.70 0.21
CA ASN A 93 34.36 -7.20 1.60
C ASN A 93 33.45 -8.42 1.83
N SER A 94 32.44 -8.64 1.00
CA SER A 94 31.51 -9.77 1.15
C SER A 94 32.09 -11.13 0.70
N TYR A 95 33.18 -11.14 -0.07
CA TYR A 95 33.83 -12.35 -0.63
C TYR A 95 35.17 -12.71 0.05
N VAL A 96 35.49 -12.11 1.21
CA VAL A 96 36.68 -12.42 2.02
C VAL A 96 36.26 -13.07 3.32
#